data_AF-A0A1H9HYK4-F1
#
_entry.id   AF-A0A1H9HYK4-F1
#
_cell.length_a   1.000
_cell.length_b   1.000
_cell.length_c   1.000
_cell.angle_alpha   90.00
_cell.angle_beta   90.00
_cell.angle_gamma   90.00
#
_symmetry.space_group_name_H-M   'P 1'
#
loop_
_entity.id
_entity.type
_entity.pdbx_description
1 polymer ?
#
loop_
_entity_poly.entity_id
_entity_poly.type
_entity_poly.pdbx_seq_one_letter_code
_entity_poly.pdbx_strand_id
1 'polypeptide(L)' 'MTPEPTRRHVWVDCSGGYRCPGLVMAWRRAADGWEAQVAVVRGKTVVVQWAPAAALHLVTDDGLDR' A
#
# COMPACT_ATOMS: atom_id res chain seq x y z
N MET A 1 16.35 0.69 0.99
CA MET A 1 15.49 1.39 0.01
C MET A 1 14.57 2.32 0.78
N THR A 2 14.77 3.63 0.70
CA THR A 2 13.85 4.61 1.25
C THR A 2 12.69 4.74 0.27
N PRO A 3 11.43 4.59 0.67
CA PRO A 3 10.32 4.65 -0.29
C PRO A 3 10.21 6.07 -0.85
N GLU A 4 10.33 6.20 -2.17
CA GLU A 4 10.16 7.48 -2.84
C GLU A 4 8.72 8.01 -2.61
N PRO A 5 8.55 9.25 -2.15
CA PRO A 5 7.25 9.81 -1.77
C PRO A 5 6.27 10.02 -2.95
N THR A 6 6.71 9.79 -4.18
CA THR A 6 5.96 10.01 -5.43
C THR A 6 4.92 8.92 -5.69
N ARG A 7 5.17 7.67 -5.33
CA ARG A 7 4.21 6.56 -5.57
C ARG A 7 3.37 6.29 -4.33
N ARG A 8 2.23 6.97 -4.24
CA ARG A 8 1.29 6.82 -3.11
C ARG A 8 0.22 5.76 -3.33
N HIS A 9 -0.09 5.43 -4.58
CA HIS A 9 -1.04 4.36 -4.91
C HIS A 9 -0.34 3.01 -4.87
N VAL A 10 -0.91 2.08 -4.11
CA VAL A 10 -0.37 0.74 -3.92
C VAL A 10 -1.49 -0.29 -3.94
N TRP A 11 -1.13 -1.52 -4.26
CA TRP A 11 -1.92 -2.70 -3.92
C TRP A 11 -1.50 -3.18 -2.53
N VAL A 12 -2.47 -3.41 -1.65
CA VAL A 12 -2.24 -3.93 -0.28
C VAL A 12 -2.72 -5.37 -0.23
N ASP A 13 -1.96 -6.27 0.38
CA ASP A 13 -2.43 -7.64 0.61
C ASP A 13 -3.59 -7.63 1.64
N CYS A 14 -4.69 -8.32 1.32
CA CYS A 14 -5.88 -8.43 2.16
C CYS A 14 -6.15 -9.91 2.49
N SER A 15 -7.03 -10.18 3.46
CA SER A 15 -7.45 -11.55 3.77
C SER A 15 -8.08 -12.23 2.56
N GLY A 16 -7.83 -13.53 2.35
CA GLY A 16 -8.39 -14.28 1.22
C GLY A 16 -7.54 -14.26 -0.06
N GLY A 17 -6.28 -13.82 0.03
CA GLY A 17 -5.30 -13.94 -1.07
C GLY A 17 -5.47 -12.95 -2.21
N TYR A 18 -6.40 -11.99 -2.09
CA TYR A 18 -6.55 -10.89 -3.04
C TYR A 18 -5.88 -9.62 -2.53
N ARG A 19 -5.65 -8.70 -3.46
CA ARG A 19 -5.13 -7.36 -3.17
C ARG A 19 -6.22 -6.30 -3.32
N CYS A 20 -6.06 -5.22 -2.58
CA CYS A 20 -6.99 -4.11 -2.50
C CYS A 20 -6.26 -2.81 -2.82
N PRO A 21 -6.92 -1.86 -3.50
CA PRO A 21 -6.31 -0.56 -3.73
C PRO A 21 -6.12 0.16 -2.40
N GLY A 22 -4.96 0.77 -2.23
CA GLY A 22 -4.59 1.54 -1.04
C GLY A 22 -3.85 2.82 -1.37
N LEU A 23 -3.93 3.77 -0.44
CA LEU A 23 -3.23 5.05 -0.51
C LEU A 23 -2.27 5.19 0.67
N VAL A 24 -0.98 5.30 0.39
CA VAL A 24 0.06 5.57 1.39
C VAL A 24 -0.01 7.03 1.83
N MET A 25 -0.14 7.24 3.14
CA MET A 25 -0.27 8.56 3.76
C MET A 25 1.00 8.97 4.53
N ALA A 26 1.68 8.00 5.16
CA ALA A 26 2.89 8.23 5.94
C ALA A 26 3.77 6.98 5.97
N TRP A 27 5.05 7.17 6.29
CA TRP A 27 6.01 6.09 6.52
C TRP A 27 6.62 6.22 7.91
N ARG A 28 6.94 5.08 8.53
CA ARG A 28 7.71 5.04 9.78
C ARG A 28 8.66 3.85 9.80
N ARG A 29 9.71 3.98 10.62
CA ARG A 29 10.59 2.86 10.97
C ARG A 29 10.04 2.17 12.22
N ALA A 30 9.75 0.87 12.11
CA ALA A 30 9.39 -0.03 13.21
C ALA A 30 10.58 -0.95 13.54
N ALA A 31 10.45 -1.76 14.59
CA ALA A 31 11.49 -2.71 15.01
C ALA A 31 11.89 -3.68 13.87
N ASP A 32 10.89 -4.17 13.13
CA ASP A 32 11.07 -5.20 12.09
C ASP A 32 11.21 -4.62 10.67
N GLY A 33 11.26 -3.30 10.51
CA GLY A 33 11.45 -2.68 9.19
C GLY A 33 10.66 -1.40 8.95
N TRP A 34 10.35 -1.13 7.69
CA TRP A 34 9.51 0.02 7.31
C TRP A 34 8.04 -0.38 7.31
N GLU A 35 7.21 0.53 7.80
CA GLU A 35 5.75 0.43 7.70
C GLU A 35 5.21 1.69 7.01
N ALA A 36 4.11 1.52 6.28
CA ALA A 36 3.33 2.61 5.74
C ALA A 36 1.98 2.69 6.44
N GLN A 37 1.52 3.91 6.70
CA GLN A 37 0.12 4.14 7.04
C GLN A 37 -0.67 4.18 5.75
N VAL A 38 -1.61 3.25 5.58
CA VAL A 38 -2.37 3.08 4.34
C VAL A 38 -3.86 3.21 4.61
N ALA A 39 -4.55 3.96 3.76
CA ALA A 39 -6.00 3.99 3.69
C ALA A 39 -6.48 2.97 2.64
N VAL A 40 -7.38 2.07 3.02
CA VAL A 40 -7.96 1.03 2.15
C VAL A 40 -9.48 1.05 2.25
N VAL A 41 -10.17 0.90 1.12
CA VAL A 41 -11.64 0.80 1.09
C VAL A 41 -12.07 -0.66 1.33
N ARG A 42 -12.97 -0.86 2.29
CA ARG A 42 -13.59 -2.14 2.65
C ARG A 42 -15.10 -1.99 2.63
N GLY A 43 -15.73 -2.40 1.53
CA GLY A 43 -17.16 -2.16 1.34
C GLY A 43 -17.48 -0.67 1.34
N LYS A 44 -18.19 -0.18 2.36
CA LYS A 44 -18.57 1.25 2.54
C LYS A 44 -17.68 2.00 3.54
N THR A 45 -16.63 1.38 4.04
CA THR A 45 -15.77 1.94 5.10
C THR A 45 -14.35 2.16 4.59
N VAL A 46 -13.71 3.24 5.02
CA VAL A 46 -12.27 3.46 4.85
C VAL A 46 -11.57 3.02 6.13
N VAL A 47 -10.65 2.07 6.01
CA VAL A 47 -9.80 1.62 7.10
C VAL A 47 -8.43 2.25 6.94
N VAL A 48 -7.95 2.90 8.00
CA VAL A 48 -6.59 3.44 8.08
C VAL A 48 -5.79 2.58 9.03
N GLN A 49 -4.70 2.01 8.53
CA GLN A 49 -3.86 1.10 9.33
C GLN A 49 -2.39 1.22 8.95
N TRP A 50 -1.51 0.84 9.87
CA TRP A 50 -0.11 0.61 9.55
C TRP A 50 0.04 -0.79 8.93
N ALA A 51 0.75 -0.87 7.81
CA ALA A 51 1.05 -2.10 7.11
C ALA A 51 2.56 -2.23 6.90
N PRO A 52 3.14 -3.44 7.04
CA PRO A 52 4.52 -3.69 6.67
C PRO A 52 4.76 -3.33 5.20
N ALA A 53 5.93 -2.77 4.87
CA ALA A 53 6.29 -2.46 3.48
C ALA A 53 6.20 -3.68 2.55
N ALA A 54 6.45 -4.88 3.09
CA ALA A 54 6.36 -6.14 2.35
C ALA A 54 4.93 -6.52 1.91
N ALA A 55 3.90 -5.92 2.50
CA ALA A 55 2.51 -6.14 2.13
C ALA A 55 2.01 -5.14 1.06
N LEU A 56 2.90 -4.25 0.58
CA LEU A 56 2.58 -3.20 -0.37
C LEU A 56 3.24 -3.51 -1.71
N HIS A 57 2.44 -3.46 -2.77
CA HIS A 57 2.90 -3.68 -4.14
C HIS A 57 2.64 -2.41 -4.93
N LEU A 58 3.62 -2.00 -5.74
CA LEU A 58 3.45 -0.83 -6.59
C LEU A 58 2.34 -1.08 -7.60
N VAL A 59 1.51 -0.07 -7.84
CA VAL A 59 0.65 -0.07 -9.02
C VAL A 59 1.57 0.06 -10.24
N THR A 60 1.61 -0.98 -11.05
CA THR A 60 2.16 -0.93 -12.41
C THR A 60 1.00 -0.68 -13.35
N ASP A 61 1.09 0.31 -14.22
CA ASP A 61 0.24 0.32 -15.40
C ASP A 61 0.60 -0.91 -16.22
N ASP A 62 -0.39 -1.75 -16.52
CA ASP A 62 -0.26 -2.81 -17.51
C ASP A 62 -0.08 -2.10 -18.85
N GLY A 63 1.18 -1.77 -19.21
CA GLY A 63 1.53 -0.92 -20.34
C GLY A 63 0.61 -1.10 -21.55
N LEU A 64 -0.41 -0.24 -21.64
CA LEU A 64 -1.11 0.09 -22.87
C LEU A 64 -0.37 1.26 -23.54
N ASP A 65 0.96 1.17 -23.54
CA ASP A 65 1.80 2.04 -24.35
C ASP A 65 1.88 1.40 -25.75
N ARG A 66 1.06 1.96 -26.63
CA ARG A 66 1.22 1.92 -28.09
C ARG A 66 2.52 2.58 -28.52
#